data_AF-A0A8J5MMR3-F1
#
_entry.id   AF-A0A8J5MMR3-F1
#
_cell.length_a   1.000
_cell.length_b   1.000
_cell.length_c   1.000
_cell.angle_alpha   90.00
_cell.angle_beta   90.00
_cell.angle_gamma   90.00
#
_symmetry.space_group_name_H-M   'P 1'
#
loop_
_entity.id
_entity.type
_entity.pdbx_description
1 polymer ?
#
loop_
_entity_poly.entity_id
_entity_poly.type
_entity_poly.pdbx_seq_one_letter_code
_entity_poly.pdbx_strand_id
1 'polypeptide(L)'
;MTDILIVLWWHMTPGTPSIYFRPESRQGSKRASRCWNMEVMRTMLGSEVCVNILFVHAILGCDTTSSLYGVGKKIGLKLIHTTKVFLEQAQVFSKRDSTQADIIKAGESALVHIYKGLQGYT
;
A
#
# COMPACT_ATOMS: atom_id res chain seq x y z
N MET A 1 -6.88 8.37 8.06
CA MET A 1 -5.45 8.11 8.35
C MET A 1 -5.20 6.64 8.10
N THR A 2 -4.72 6.30 6.91
CA THR A 2 -4.41 4.91 6.50
C THR A 2 -3.26 4.28 7.27
N ASP A 3 -2.46 5.09 7.95
CA ASP A 3 -1.14 4.66 8.40
C ASP A 3 -1.28 3.71 9.59
N ILE A 4 -2.21 4.02 10.51
CA ILE A 4 -2.62 3.11 11.59
C ILE A 4 -3.14 1.77 11.04
N LEU A 5 -3.92 1.80 9.97
CA LEU A 5 -4.46 0.57 9.39
C LEU A 5 -3.38 -0.31 8.80
N ILE A 6 -2.40 0.30 8.15
CA ILE A 6 -1.29 -0.40 7.51
C ILE A 6 -0.34 -0.98 8.56
N VAL A 7 -0.08 -0.25 9.64
CA VAL A 7 0.69 -0.75 10.80
C VAL A 7 -0.02 -1.90 11.49
N LEU A 8 -1.30 -1.73 11.85
CA LEU A 8 -2.10 -2.79 12.47
C LEU A 8 -2.05 -4.06 11.64
N TRP A 9 -2.19 -3.91 10.33
CA TRP A 9 -2.22 -5.00 9.40
C TRP A 9 -0.87 -5.71 9.24
N TRP A 10 0.24 -4.96 9.16
CA TRP A 10 1.59 -5.52 9.13
C TRP A 10 1.88 -6.40 10.36
N HIS A 11 1.35 -6.04 11.53
CA HIS A 11 1.52 -6.80 12.77
C HIS A 11 0.54 -7.97 12.95
N MET A 12 -0.40 -8.21 12.02
CA MET A 12 -1.33 -9.35 12.10
C MET A 12 -0.65 -10.68 11.72
N THR A 13 -0.24 -11.44 12.72
CA THR A 13 0.29 -12.80 12.56
C THR A 13 -0.80 -13.87 12.66
N PRO A 14 -0.61 -15.08 12.10
CA PRO A 14 -1.53 -16.20 12.32
C PRO A 14 -1.74 -16.44 13.83
N GLY A 15 -2.98 -16.42 14.29
CA GLY A 15 -3.33 -16.52 15.72
C GLY A 15 -3.60 -15.19 16.41
N THR A 16 -3.45 -14.04 15.73
CA THR A 16 -3.96 -12.76 16.26
C THR A 16 -5.50 -12.80 16.33
N PRO A 17 -6.11 -12.35 17.45
CA PRO A 17 -7.56 -12.17 17.53
C PRO A 17 -8.07 -11.25 16.42
N SER A 18 -9.31 -11.47 15.96
CA SER A 18 -9.90 -10.65 14.90
C SER A 18 -9.86 -9.16 15.26
N ILE A 19 -9.12 -8.38 14.48
CA ILE A 19 -8.97 -6.93 14.67
C ILE A 19 -10.10 -6.20 13.94
N TYR A 20 -10.78 -5.33 14.67
CA TYR A 20 -11.81 -4.45 14.12
C TYR A 20 -11.35 -3.00 14.24
N PHE A 21 -11.31 -2.29 13.12
CA PHE A 21 -11.03 -0.86 13.09
C PHE A 21 -12.32 -0.07 12.95
N ARG A 22 -12.62 0.77 13.94
CA ARG A 22 -13.75 1.70 13.89
C ARG A 22 -13.19 3.13 13.98
N PRO A 23 -13.30 3.95 12.93
CA PRO A 23 -12.98 5.36 13.01
C PRO A 23 -13.91 6.03 14.01
N GLU A 24 -13.39 7.02 14.72
CA GLU A 24 -14.19 7.88 15.57
C GLU A 24 -15.26 8.60 14.73
N SER A 25 -16.49 8.65 15.25
CA SER A 25 -17.57 9.39 14.60
C SER A 25 -17.29 10.88 14.70
N ARG A 26 -17.41 11.61 13.59
CA ARG A 26 -17.39 13.08 13.64
C ARG A 26 -18.51 13.58 14.55
N GLN A 27 -18.23 14.53 15.44
CA GLN A 27 -19.24 15.14 16.31
C GLN A 27 -20.44 15.62 15.47
N GLY A 28 -21.65 15.25 15.90
CA GLY A 28 -22.92 15.60 15.23
C GLY A 28 -23.35 14.65 14.09
N SER A 29 -22.55 13.65 13.72
CA SER A 29 -22.94 12.66 12.70
C SER A 29 -23.95 11.65 13.25
N LYS A 30 -25.16 11.62 12.68
CA LYS A 30 -26.14 10.52 12.91
C LYS A 30 -25.78 9.22 12.19
N ARG A 31 -24.81 9.24 11.27
CA ARG A 31 -24.38 8.07 10.51
C ARG A 31 -23.46 7.22 11.38
N ALA A 32 -23.80 5.93 11.51
CA ALA A 32 -22.94 4.95 12.17
C ALA A 32 -21.54 4.97 11.55
N SER A 33 -20.50 4.99 12.40
CA SER A 33 -19.12 4.91 11.93
C SER A 33 -18.87 3.55 11.30
N ARG A 34 -18.20 3.56 10.14
CA ARG A 34 -17.92 2.33 9.38
C ARG A 34 -16.96 1.46 10.18
N CYS A 35 -17.33 0.23 10.51
CA CYS A 35 -16.45 -0.73 11.18
C CYS A 35 -15.78 -1.64 10.14
N TRP A 36 -14.46 -1.77 10.16
CA TRP A 36 -13.69 -2.59 9.22
C TRP A 36 -13.17 -3.81 9.94
N ASN A 37 -13.55 -4.99 9.46
CA ASN A 37 -12.92 -6.24 9.87
C ASN A 37 -11.63 -6.40 9.05
N MET A 38 -10.48 -6.37 9.74
CA MET A 38 -9.17 -6.41 9.08
C MET A 38 -8.90 -7.75 8.38
N GLU A 39 -9.47 -8.85 8.87
CA GLU A 39 -9.36 -10.18 8.24
C GLU A 39 -10.11 -10.24 6.90
N VAL A 40 -11.31 -9.66 6.86
CA VAL A 40 -12.09 -9.52 5.62
C VAL A 40 -11.35 -8.63 4.64
N MET A 41 -10.82 -7.49 5.09
CA MET A 41 -10.04 -6.59 4.23
C MET A 41 -8.81 -7.27 3.64
N ARG A 42 -8.11 -8.08 4.45
CA ARG A 42 -6.95 -8.86 4.01
C ARG A 42 -7.30 -9.86 2.92
N THR A 43 -8.42 -10.55 3.10
CA THR A 43 -8.92 -11.51 2.10
C THR A 43 -9.32 -10.81 0.81
N MET A 44 -10.00 -9.67 0.90
CA MET A 44 -10.43 -8.89 -0.27
C MET A 44 -9.27 -8.30 -1.08
N LEU A 45 -8.18 -7.92 -0.44
CA LEU A 45 -7.02 -7.32 -1.10
C LEU A 45 -6.05 -8.36 -1.69
N GLY A 46 -6.13 -9.61 -1.23
CA GLY A 46 -5.32 -10.70 -1.75
C GLY A 46 -3.88 -10.70 -1.22
N SER A 47 -3.26 -11.88 -1.22
CA SER A 47 -1.97 -12.14 -0.57
C SER A 47 -0.83 -11.26 -1.11
N GLU A 48 -0.79 -11.01 -2.42
CA GLU A 48 0.26 -10.21 -3.06
C GLU A 48 0.28 -8.77 -2.56
N VAL A 49 -0.89 -8.14 -2.47
CA VAL A 49 -1.02 -6.79 -1.90
C VAL A 49 -0.69 -6.81 -0.42
N CYS A 50 -1.12 -7.82 0.32
CA CYS A 50 -0.84 -7.91 1.77
C CYS A 50 0.67 -7.91 2.05
N VAL A 51 1.44 -8.69 1.29
CA VAL A 51 2.89 -8.79 1.47
C VAL A 51 3.59 -7.48 1.09
N ASN A 52 3.06 -6.76 0.09
CA ASN A 52 3.66 -5.55 -0.46
C ASN A 52 2.99 -4.25 0.00
N ILE A 53 2.14 -4.30 1.04
CA ILE A 53 1.29 -3.17 1.44
C ILE A 53 2.12 -1.96 1.90
N LEU A 54 3.24 -2.21 2.58
CA LEU A 54 4.15 -1.15 3.03
C LEU A 54 4.78 -0.40 1.85
N PHE A 55 5.16 -1.13 0.80
CA PHE A 55 5.69 -0.51 -0.42
C PHE A 55 4.64 0.37 -1.11
N VAL A 56 3.42 -0.16 -1.31
CA VAL A 56 2.31 0.61 -1.94
C VAL A 56 1.99 1.87 -1.12
N HIS A 57 2.05 1.76 0.20
CA HIS A 57 1.85 2.89 1.09
C HIS A 57 2.94 3.94 0.98
N ALA A 58 4.21 3.51 1.03
CA ALA A 58 5.35 4.39 0.99
C ALA A 58 5.43 5.17 -0.34
N ILE A 59 5.14 4.50 -1.46
CA ILE A 59 5.27 5.11 -2.79
C ILE A 59 4.09 6.01 -3.17
N LEU A 60 2.88 5.77 -2.64
CA LEU A 60 1.67 6.57 -2.96
C LEU A 60 1.24 7.53 -1.84
N GLY A 61 1.86 7.43 -0.65
CA GLY A 61 1.56 8.28 0.49
C GLY A 61 0.33 7.85 1.31
N CYS A 62 -0.02 8.67 2.30
CA CYS A 62 -1.21 8.54 3.15
C CYS A 62 -2.40 9.36 2.61
N ASP A 63 -3.58 9.29 3.24
CA ASP A 63 -4.78 10.00 2.74
C ASP A 63 -4.62 11.53 2.76
N THR A 64 -3.70 12.03 3.59
CA THR A 64 -3.48 13.47 3.84
C THR A 64 -2.21 14.00 3.19
N THR A 65 -1.34 13.13 2.64
CA THR A 65 -0.27 13.55 1.74
C THR A 65 -0.82 13.55 0.33
N SER A 66 -0.64 14.67 -0.38
CA SER A 66 -0.91 14.72 -1.81
C SER A 66 -0.09 13.63 -2.47
N SER A 67 -0.74 12.58 -2.97
CA SER A 67 -0.10 11.66 -3.91
C SER A 67 0.60 12.48 -4.98
N LEU A 68 1.85 12.16 -5.33
CA LEU A 68 2.54 12.86 -6.42
C LEU A 68 1.59 12.98 -7.62
N TYR A 69 1.39 14.19 -8.13
CA TYR A 69 0.49 14.48 -9.25
C TYR A 69 -0.98 14.01 -9.12
N GLY A 70 -1.50 13.82 -7.90
CA GLY A 70 -2.90 13.40 -7.70
C GLY A 70 -3.18 11.91 -8.02
N VAL A 71 -2.15 11.10 -8.22
CA VAL A 71 -2.28 9.66 -8.50
C VAL A 71 -2.61 8.87 -7.22
N GLY A 72 -3.89 8.59 -7.03
CA GLY A 72 -4.36 7.91 -5.81
C GLY A 72 -3.92 6.45 -5.65
N LYS A 73 -3.90 5.98 -4.39
CA LYS A 73 -3.55 4.62 -3.92
C LYS A 73 -4.14 3.45 -4.72
N LYS A 74 -5.33 3.66 -5.32
CA LYS A 74 -6.02 2.66 -6.15
C LYS A 74 -5.14 2.19 -7.32
N ILE A 75 -4.30 3.07 -7.87
CA ILE A 75 -3.42 2.72 -8.99
C ILE A 75 -2.33 1.73 -8.54
N GLY A 76 -1.67 1.96 -7.40
CA GLY A 76 -0.67 1.02 -6.87
C GLY A 76 -1.26 -0.34 -6.54
N LEU A 77 -2.44 -0.36 -5.90
CA LEU A 77 -3.16 -1.61 -5.63
C LEU A 77 -3.47 -2.37 -6.91
N LYS A 78 -3.92 -1.67 -7.96
CA LYS A 78 -4.17 -2.28 -9.27
C LYS A 78 -2.87 -2.81 -9.90
N LEU A 79 -1.80 -2.01 -9.88
CA LEU A 79 -0.53 -2.34 -10.53
C LEU A 79 0.14 -3.57 -9.91
N ILE A 80 0.02 -3.78 -8.60
CA ILE A 80 0.50 -5.00 -7.94
C ILE A 80 -0.11 -6.25 -8.57
N HIS A 81 -1.40 -6.22 -8.92
CA HIS A 81 -2.08 -7.37 -9.53
C HIS A 81 -1.90 -7.46 -11.05
N THR A 82 -1.75 -6.34 -11.75
CA THR A 82 -1.78 -6.33 -13.21
C THR A 82 -0.41 -6.35 -13.87
N THR A 83 0.64 -5.98 -13.13
CA THR A 83 1.97 -5.74 -13.73
C THR A 83 3.05 -6.46 -12.95
N LYS A 84 3.58 -7.55 -13.53
CA LYS A 84 4.68 -8.32 -12.96
C LYS A 84 5.89 -7.45 -12.60
N VAL A 85 6.25 -6.51 -13.48
CA VAL A 85 7.39 -5.60 -13.27
C VAL A 85 7.19 -4.74 -12.02
N PHE A 86 5.98 -4.24 -11.77
CA PHE A 86 5.68 -3.43 -10.59
C PHE A 86 5.72 -4.25 -9.31
N LEU A 87 5.20 -5.49 -9.35
CA LEU A 87 5.31 -6.44 -8.25
C LEU A 87 6.77 -6.80 -7.93
N GLU A 88 7.59 -7.02 -8.96
CA GLU A 88 9.03 -7.28 -8.78
C GLU A 88 9.74 -6.10 -8.11
N GLN A 89 9.40 -4.85 -8.47
CA GLN A 89 9.94 -3.68 -7.79
C GLN A 89 9.54 -3.67 -6.31
N ALA A 90 8.26 -3.97 -6.00
CA ALA A 90 7.78 -4.05 -4.62
C ALA A 90 8.55 -5.10 -3.79
N GLN A 91 8.88 -6.24 -4.41
CA GLN A 91 9.63 -7.31 -3.76
C GLN A 91 11.07 -6.92 -3.45
N VAL A 92 11.71 -6.03 -4.23
CA VAL A 92 13.04 -5.49 -3.91
C VAL A 92 13.03 -4.79 -2.56
N PHE A 93 11.99 -4.01 -2.24
CA PHE A 93 11.85 -3.34 -0.93
C PHE A 93 11.64 -4.32 0.23
N SER A 94 11.22 -5.56 -0.04
CA SER A 94 10.98 -6.59 0.98
C SER A 94 12.18 -7.52 1.20
N LYS A 95 13.18 -7.46 0.32
CA LYS A 95 14.40 -8.27 0.37
C LYS A 95 15.43 -7.63 1.30
N ARG A 96 15.97 -8.42 2.23
CA ARG A 96 16.97 -7.94 3.22
C ARG A 96 18.34 -7.66 2.61
N ASP A 97 18.64 -8.31 1.49
CA ASP A 97 19.90 -8.23 0.74
C ASP A 97 19.91 -7.14 -0.34
N SER A 98 18.80 -6.42 -0.52
CA SER A 98 18.73 -5.29 -1.46
C SER A 98 19.67 -4.17 -1.05
N THR A 99 20.52 -3.74 -1.98
CA THR A 99 21.39 -2.59 -1.77
C THR A 99 20.61 -1.28 -1.92
N GLN A 100 21.20 -0.17 -1.48
CA GLN A 100 20.62 1.15 -1.72
C GLN A 100 20.41 1.43 -3.21
N ALA A 101 21.34 1.00 -4.07
CA ALA A 101 21.24 1.17 -5.52
C ALA A 101 20.06 0.37 -6.10
N ASP A 102 19.82 -0.85 -5.60
CA ASP A 102 18.67 -1.65 -6.02
C ASP A 102 17.35 -0.98 -5.64
N ILE A 103 17.28 -0.43 -4.43
CA ILE A 103 16.10 0.28 -3.92
C ILE A 103 15.81 1.54 -4.74
N ILE A 104 16.83 2.33 -5.08
CA ILE A 104 16.69 3.52 -5.93
C ILE A 104 16.15 3.13 -7.30
N LYS A 105 16.81 2.17 -7.97
CA LYS A 105 16.42 1.71 -9.31
C LYS A 105 15.00 1.13 -9.32
N ALA A 106 14.64 0.36 -8.29
CA ALA A 106 13.30 -0.19 -8.16
C ALA A 106 12.24 0.90 -7.92
N GLY A 107 12.57 1.90 -7.09
CA GLY A 107 11.72 3.05 -6.85
C GLY A 107 11.46 3.87 -8.12
N GLU A 108 12.51 4.18 -8.88
CA GLU A 108 12.41 4.88 -10.17
C GLU A 108 11.55 4.10 -11.16
N SER A 109 11.83 2.80 -11.33
CA SER A 109 11.05 1.91 -12.19
C SER A 109 9.58 1.88 -11.78
N ALA A 110 9.29 1.79 -10.48
CA ALA A 110 7.93 1.81 -9.96
C ALA A 110 7.22 3.15 -10.25
N LEU A 111 7.89 4.29 -10.08
CA LEU A 111 7.36 5.61 -10.43
C LEU A 111 7.04 5.72 -11.92
N VAL A 112 7.91 5.21 -12.79
CA VAL A 112 7.65 5.15 -14.25
C VAL A 112 6.35 4.40 -14.54
N HIS A 113 6.08 3.28 -13.87
CA HIS A 113 4.83 2.53 -14.05
C HIS A 113 3.62 3.26 -13.49
N ILE A 114 3.76 3.95 -12.36
CA ILE A 114 2.68 4.73 -11.73
C ILE A 114 2.26 5.90 -12.63
N TYR A 115 3.23 6.63 -13.19
CA TYR A 115 2.99 7.82 -14.01
C TYR A 115 2.97 7.56 -15.52
N LYS A 116 3.12 6.30 -15.93
CA LYS A 116 3.23 5.88 -17.34
C LYS A 116 4.33 6.64 -18.09
N GLY A 117 5.46 6.87 -17.44
CA GLY A 117 6.62 7.52 -18.02
C GLY A 117 7.30 6.64 -19.09
N LEU A 118 8.17 7.25 -19.89
CA LEU A 118 9.07 6.53 -20.79
C LEU A 118 10.36 6.19 -20.04
N GLN A 119 10.81 4.94 -20.09
CA GLN A 119 12.14 4.55 -19.58
C GLN A 119 13.20 5.09 -20.55
N GLY A 120 14.16 5.90 -20.09
CA GLY A 120 15.31 6.27 -20.94
C GLY A 120 15.97 7.65 -20.77
N TYR A 121 15.73 8.40 -19.70
CA TYR A 121 16.57 9.57 -19.37
C TYR A 121 17.39 9.30 -18.11
N THR A 122 18.46 8.53 -18.28
CA THR A 122 19.57 8.39 -17.32
C THR A 122 20.86 8.30 -18.11
#